data_AF-A0A8J6E4Z3-F1
#
_entry.id   AF-A0A8J6E4Z3-F1
#
_cell.length_a   1.000
_cell.length_b   1.000
_cell.length_c   1.000
_cell.angle_alpha   90.00
_cell.angle_beta   90.00
_cell.angle_gamma   90.00
#
_symmetry.space_group_name_H-M   'P 1'
#
loop_
_entity.id
_entity.type
_entity.pdbx_description
1 polymer ?
#
loop_
_entity_poly.entity_id
_entity_poly.type
_entity_poly.pdbx_seq_one_letter_code
_entity_poly.pdbx_strand_id
1 'polypeptide(L)'
;SARYDSLTGVPSCQRALAFEKGSVLFNMGALYTQIGARQDRQSLQGVKTAIDAFQKAAGCFNFLKENFSNAPSLDMSAASLNMLVRLMVAQVQEGVFEKFVLENTQNNFITNLQMAQEAAR
;
A
#
# COMPACT_ATOMS: atom_id res chain seq x y z
N SER A 1 -14.48 -5.75 -34.07
CA SER A 1 -15.59 -4.87 -34.52
C SER A 1 -16.16 -4.17 -33.30
N ALA A 2 -16.02 -2.84 -33.22
CA ALA A 2 -16.58 -2.06 -32.13
C ALA A 2 -18.11 -2.09 -32.25
N ARG A 3 -18.79 -2.74 -31.29
CA ARG A 3 -20.26 -2.72 -31.24
C ARG A 3 -20.69 -1.47 -30.49
N TYR A 4 -20.83 -0.38 -31.22
CA TYR A 4 -21.76 0.68 -30.85
C TYR A 4 -23.15 0.27 -31.37
N ASP A 5 -24.17 0.45 -30.55
CA ASP A 5 -25.56 0.36 -31.00
C ASP A 5 -25.75 1.34 -32.17
N SER A 6 -26.16 0.80 -33.32
CA SER A 6 -26.32 1.54 -34.57
C SER A 6 -27.47 2.56 -34.52
N LEU A 7 -28.24 2.61 -33.43
CA LEU A 7 -29.38 3.51 -33.28
C LEU A 7 -29.24 4.54 -32.14
N THR A 8 -28.28 4.41 -31.20
CA THR A 8 -28.20 5.31 -30.02
C THR A 8 -26.80 5.81 -29.60
N GLY A 9 -25.69 5.22 -30.06
CA GLY A 9 -24.36 5.85 -29.98
C GLY A 9 -23.55 5.81 -28.66
N VAL A 10 -23.92 5.05 -27.62
CA VAL A 10 -23.12 4.91 -26.36
C VAL A 10 -23.46 3.58 -25.61
N PRO A 11 -22.69 3.07 -24.61
CA PRO A 11 -21.31 2.57 -24.59
C PRO A 11 -21.17 1.20 -23.87
N SER A 12 -21.07 0.09 -24.59
CA SER A 12 -20.88 -1.26 -23.98
C SER A 12 -19.41 -1.69 -23.88
N CYS A 13 -18.56 -1.25 -24.82
CA CYS A 13 -17.11 -1.51 -24.80
C CYS A 13 -16.38 -0.71 -23.69
N GLN A 14 -16.83 0.53 -23.42
CA GLN A 14 -16.16 1.43 -22.47
C GLN A 14 -16.31 0.98 -21.01
N ARG A 15 -17.43 0.33 -20.67
CA ARG A 15 -17.66 -0.25 -19.34
C ARG A 15 -16.73 -1.43 -19.06
N ALA A 16 -16.48 -2.29 -20.06
CA ALA A 16 -15.53 -3.39 -19.96
C ALA A 16 -14.08 -2.88 -19.78
N LEU A 17 -13.68 -1.87 -20.55
CA LEU A 17 -12.35 -1.27 -20.43
C LEU A 17 -12.11 -0.61 -19.06
N ALA A 18 -13.11 0.07 -18.49
CA ALA A 18 -13.00 0.65 -17.16
C ALA A 18 -12.82 -0.43 -16.08
N PHE A 19 -13.54 -1.55 -16.20
CA PHE A 19 -13.42 -2.69 -15.29
C PHE A 19 -12.03 -3.36 -15.37
N GLU A 20 -11.49 -3.56 -16.58
CA GLU A 20 -10.15 -4.11 -16.78
C GLU A 20 -9.07 -3.21 -16.16
N LYS A 21 -9.16 -1.89 -16.39
CA LYS A 21 -8.25 -0.91 -15.76
C LYS A 21 -8.33 -0.94 -14.24
N GLY A 22 -9.54 -1.03 -13.69
CA GLY A 22 -9.75 -1.16 -12.26
C GLY A 22 -9.10 -2.44 -11.70
N SER A 23 -9.26 -3.56 -12.41
CA SER A 23 -8.69 -4.86 -12.03
C SER A 23 -7.16 -4.85 -11.99
N VAL A 24 -6.53 -4.25 -13.01
CA VAL A 24 -5.07 -4.09 -13.05
C VAL A 24 -4.58 -3.25 -11.87
N LEU A 25 -5.27 -2.15 -11.56
CA LEU A 25 -4.89 -1.29 -10.45
C LEU A 25 -5.10 -1.96 -9.09
N PHE A 26 -6.19 -2.71 -8.91
CA PHE A 26 -6.41 -3.50 -7.71
C PHE A 26 -5.27 -4.51 -7.49
N ASN A 27 -4.91 -5.25 -8.54
CA ASN A 27 -3.82 -6.22 -8.49
C ASN A 27 -2.47 -5.55 -8.18
N MET A 28 -2.24 -4.34 -8.68
CA MET A 28 -1.05 -3.56 -8.34
C MET A 28 -1.02 -3.22 -6.84
N GLY A 29 -2.14 -2.76 -6.27
CA GLY A 29 -2.25 -2.52 -4.82
C GLY A 29 -2.04 -3.80 -4.00
N ALA A 30 -2.61 -4.92 -4.44
CA ALA A 30 -2.44 -6.22 -3.80
C ALA A 30 -0.98 -6.72 -3.86
N LEU A 31 -0.29 -6.50 -4.97
CA LEU A 31 1.13 -6.83 -5.12
C LEU A 31 1.99 -6.01 -4.16
N TYR A 32 1.78 -4.70 -4.09
CA TYR A 32 2.47 -3.85 -3.12
C TYR A 32 2.21 -4.27 -1.68
N THR A 33 0.97 -4.66 -1.35
CA THR A 33 0.62 -5.22 -0.04
C THR A 33 1.46 -6.46 0.28
N GLN A 34 1.58 -7.39 -0.67
CA GLN A 34 2.39 -8.60 -0.50
C GLN A 34 3.89 -8.29 -0.38
N ILE A 35 4.41 -7.33 -1.14
CA ILE A 35 5.81 -6.88 -1.05
C ILE A 35 6.09 -6.36 0.36
N GLY A 36 5.22 -5.48 0.88
CA GLY A 36 5.37 -4.91 2.22
C GLY A 36 5.26 -5.96 3.32
N ALA A 37 4.31 -6.89 3.20
CA ALA A 37 4.11 -7.96 4.19
C ALA A 37 5.25 -8.98 4.25
N ARG A 38 6.08 -9.08 3.20
CA ARG A 38 7.23 -10.00 3.13
C ARG A 38 8.55 -9.39 3.57
N GLN A 39 8.58 -8.10 3.89
CA GLN A 39 9.82 -7.47 4.37
C GLN A 39 10.18 -7.94 5.77
N ASP A 40 11.48 -8.03 6.04
CA ASP A 40 11.99 -8.23 7.39
C ASP A 40 11.80 -6.96 8.22
N ARG A 41 10.92 -7.05 9.22
CA ARG A 41 10.54 -5.95 10.13
C ARG A 41 11.57 -5.70 11.24
N GLN A 42 12.63 -6.51 11.33
CA GLN A 42 13.72 -6.31 12.30
C GLN A 42 14.85 -5.45 11.74
N SER A 43 14.91 -5.27 10.42
CA SER A 43 15.91 -4.43 9.78
C SER A 43 15.34 -3.05 9.42
N LEU A 44 16.13 -1.99 9.64
CA LEU A 44 15.71 -0.63 9.32
C LEU A 44 15.38 -0.48 7.81
N GLN A 45 16.12 -1.18 6.96
CA GLN A 45 15.88 -1.19 5.52
C GLN A 45 14.57 -1.90 5.17
N GLY A 46 14.32 -3.07 5.75
CA GLY A 46 13.08 -3.82 5.51
C GLY A 46 11.85 -3.04 5.98
N VAL A 47 11.90 -2.40 7.15
CA VAL A 47 10.82 -1.52 7.63
C VAL A 47 10.58 -0.35 6.68
N LYS A 48 11.63 0.33 6.21
CA LYS A 48 11.50 1.44 5.23
C LYS A 48 10.85 0.96 3.93
N THR A 49 11.28 -0.19 3.41
CA THR A 49 10.70 -0.79 2.20
C THR A 49 9.25 -1.21 2.42
N ALA A 50 8.90 -1.72 3.60
CA ALA A 50 7.53 -2.09 3.94
C ALA A 50 6.60 -0.86 3.94
N ILE A 51 7.03 0.23 4.60
CA ILE A 51 6.30 1.50 4.64
C ILE A 51 6.02 2.01 3.22
N ASP A 52 7.04 2.10 2.37
CA ASP A 52 6.91 2.57 0.99
C ASP A 52 5.93 1.70 0.19
N ALA A 53 6.01 0.37 0.33
CA ALA A 53 5.11 -0.55 -0.33
C ALA A 53 3.65 -0.38 0.13
N PHE A 54 3.38 -0.30 1.45
CA PHE A 54 2.02 -0.09 1.95
C PHE A 54 1.48 1.29 1.58
N GLN A 55 2.31 2.33 1.52
CA GLN A 55 1.89 3.64 1.08
C GLN A 55 1.48 3.64 -0.40
N LYS A 56 2.23 2.94 -1.25
CA LYS A 56 1.85 2.71 -2.66
C LYS A 56 0.55 1.92 -2.78
N ALA A 57 0.39 0.85 -1.98
CA ALA A 57 -0.85 0.07 -1.95
C ALA A 57 -2.06 0.93 -1.55
N ALA A 58 -1.93 1.75 -0.51
CA ALA A 58 -2.96 2.71 -0.08
C ALA A 58 -3.35 3.66 -1.22
N GLY A 59 -2.36 4.20 -1.94
CA GLY A 59 -2.57 5.05 -3.11
C GLY A 59 -3.35 4.35 -4.23
N CYS A 60 -2.96 3.11 -4.58
CA CYS A 60 -3.69 2.31 -5.58
C CYS A 60 -5.15 2.10 -5.19
N PHE A 61 -5.42 1.67 -3.96
CA PHE A 61 -6.79 1.43 -3.50
C PHE A 61 -7.60 2.71 -3.38
N ASN A 62 -6.98 3.83 -2.97
CA ASN A 62 -7.67 5.12 -2.88
C ASN A 62 -8.04 5.66 -4.27
N PHE A 63 -7.12 5.56 -5.24
CA PHE A 63 -7.41 5.95 -6.61
C PHE A 63 -8.52 5.08 -7.22
N LEU A 64 -8.51 3.77 -6.94
CA LEU A 64 -9.56 2.86 -7.39
C LEU A 64 -10.93 3.26 -6.80
N LYS A 65 -10.97 3.58 -5.51
CA LYS A 65 -12.18 4.06 -4.81
C LYS A 65 -12.73 5.35 -5.42
N GLU A 66 -11.87 6.29 -5.79
CA GLU A 66 -12.27 7.60 -6.32
C GLU A 66 -12.70 7.55 -7.79
N ASN A 67 -12.13 6.64 -8.59
CA ASN A 67 -12.30 6.65 -10.05
C ASN A 67 -13.12 5.47 -10.61
N PHE A 68 -13.30 4.39 -9.84
CA PHE A 68 -13.88 3.14 -10.34
C PHE A 68 -14.95 2.52 -9.41
N SER A 69 -15.45 3.27 -8.42
CA SER A 69 -16.40 2.81 -7.39
C SER A 69 -17.80 2.40 -7.90
N ASN A 70 -18.09 2.59 -9.20
CA ASN A 70 -19.31 2.10 -9.87
C ASN A 70 -19.16 0.68 -10.45
N ALA A 71 -18.06 -0.03 -10.17
CA ALA A 71 -17.84 -1.38 -10.65
C ALA A 71 -18.76 -2.39 -9.93
N PRO A 72 -19.40 -3.32 -10.64
CA PRO A 72 -20.39 -4.25 -10.08
C PRO A 72 -19.81 -5.39 -9.22
N SER A 73 -18.49 -5.44 -8.98
CA SER A 73 -17.85 -6.52 -8.22
C SER A 73 -17.66 -6.17 -6.73
N LEU A 74 -17.89 -7.18 -5.87
CA LEU A 74 -17.90 -7.05 -4.39
C LEU A 74 -16.54 -6.63 -3.80
N ASP A 75 -15.45 -7.05 -4.41
CA ASP A 75 -14.06 -6.70 -4.08
C ASP A 75 -13.71 -5.24 -4.43
N MET A 76 -14.38 -4.67 -5.43
CA MET A 76 -14.26 -3.25 -5.82
C MET A 76 -15.36 -2.37 -5.23
N SER A 77 -16.15 -2.90 -4.29
CA SER A 77 -17.13 -2.07 -3.60
C SER A 77 -16.44 -0.94 -2.84
N ALA A 78 -17.08 0.23 -2.78
CA ALA A 78 -16.53 1.38 -2.06
C ALA A 78 -16.20 1.06 -0.58
N ALA A 79 -16.97 0.17 0.05
CA ALA A 79 -16.72 -0.28 1.41
C ALA A 79 -15.43 -1.11 1.53
N SER A 80 -15.27 -2.12 0.65
CA SER A 80 -14.06 -2.95 0.60
C SER A 80 -12.80 -2.11 0.35
N LEU A 81 -12.87 -1.19 -0.62
CA LEU A 81 -11.74 -0.32 -0.94
C LEU A 81 -11.41 0.66 0.20
N ASN A 82 -12.42 1.19 0.90
CA ASN A 82 -12.18 2.03 2.08
C ASN A 82 -11.48 1.24 3.19
N MET A 83 -11.93 0.01 3.45
CA MET A 83 -11.32 -0.88 4.42
C MET A 83 -9.86 -1.18 4.07
N LEU A 84 -9.56 -1.51 2.81
CA LEU A 84 -8.19 -1.74 2.33
C LEU A 84 -7.31 -0.49 2.46
N VAL A 85 -7.80 0.70 2.10
CA VAL A 85 -7.06 1.96 2.29
C VAL A 85 -6.72 2.17 3.77
N ARG A 86 -7.70 2.03 4.66
CA ARG A 86 -7.47 2.19 6.11
C ARG A 86 -6.48 1.16 6.65
N LEU A 87 -6.58 -0.08 6.20
CA LEU A 87 -5.66 -1.14 6.61
C LEU A 87 -4.23 -0.82 6.17
N MET A 88 -4.02 -0.37 4.94
CA MET A 88 -2.68 0.01 4.45
C MET A 88 -2.12 1.22 5.21
N VAL A 89 -2.96 2.21 5.52
CA VAL A 89 -2.55 3.36 6.35
C VAL A 89 -2.15 2.91 7.77
N ALA A 90 -2.91 1.99 8.37
CA ALA A 90 -2.55 1.43 9.68
C ALA A 90 -1.20 0.69 9.62
N GLN A 91 -0.95 -0.09 8.57
CA GLN A 91 0.33 -0.77 8.35
C GLN A 91 1.51 0.21 8.15
N VAL A 92 1.28 1.34 7.48
CA VAL A 92 2.26 2.43 7.38
C VAL A 92 2.57 3.02 8.77
N GLN A 93 1.55 3.28 9.58
CA GLN A 93 1.73 3.84 10.93
C GLN A 93 2.49 2.88 11.85
N GLU A 94 2.15 1.59 11.80
CA GLU A 94 2.89 0.53 12.49
C GLU A 94 4.36 0.50 12.07
N GLY A 95 4.64 0.53 10.76
CA GLY A 95 6.01 0.58 10.25
C GLY A 95 6.78 1.82 10.70
N VAL A 96 6.15 3.00 10.73
CA VAL A 96 6.78 4.23 11.23
C VAL A 96 7.14 4.09 12.72
N PHE A 97 6.28 3.46 13.52
CA PHE A 97 6.56 3.18 14.91
C PHE A 97 7.72 2.18 15.07
N GLU A 98 7.72 1.07 14.33
CA GLU A 98 8.81 0.08 14.32
C GLU A 98 10.15 0.73 13.96
N LYS A 99 10.15 1.59 12.94
CA LYS A 99 11.33 2.37 12.51
C LYS A 99 11.88 3.21 13.67
N PHE A 100 11.01 3.95 14.35
CA PHE A 100 11.39 4.78 15.50
C PHE A 100 12.01 3.94 16.63
N VAL A 101 11.42 2.79 16.96
CA VAL A 101 11.95 1.89 18.01
C VAL A 101 13.33 1.35 17.64
N LEU A 102 13.53 0.91 16.39
CA LEU A 102 14.82 0.40 15.92
C LEU A 102 15.91 1.47 15.94
N GLU A 103 15.61 2.68 15.46
CA GLU A 103 16.56 3.80 15.46
C GLU A 103 16.97 4.19 16.90
N ASN A 104 16.02 4.26 17.84
CA ASN A 104 16.33 4.53 19.25
C ASN A 104 17.19 3.43 19.89
N THR A 105 16.92 2.16 19.57
CA THR A 105 17.69 1.03 20.11
C THR A 105 19.13 1.08 19.64
N GLN A 106 19.36 1.36 18.36
CA GLN A 106 20.72 1.52 17.80
C GLN A 106 21.46 2.69 18.44
N ASN A 107 20.79 3.83 18.59
CA ASN A 107 21.38 5.02 19.21
C ASN A 107 21.80 4.75 20.67
N ASN A 108 20.91 4.16 21.48
CA ASN A 108 21.20 3.82 22.87
C ASN A 108 22.38 2.84 22.99
N PHE A 109 22.47 1.86 22.09
CA PHE A 109 23.60 0.93 22.06
C PHE A 109 24.94 1.65 21.79
N ILE A 110 24.96 2.56 20.81
CA ILE A 110 26.17 3.36 20.49
C ILE A 110 26.57 4.23 21.68
N THR A 111 25.61 4.92 22.30
CA THR A 111 25.88 5.77 23.47
C THR A 111 26.44 4.95 24.64
N ASN A 112 25.86 3.77 24.93
CA ASN A 112 26.36 2.89 25.99
C ASN A 112 27.77 2.36 25.70
N LEU A 113 28.06 2.03 24.44
CA LEU A 113 29.40 1.59 24.02
C LEU A 113 30.44 2.70 24.23
N GLN A 114 30.11 3.94 23.87
CA GLN A 114 30.98 5.11 24.07
C GLN A 114 31.25 5.37 25.55
N MET A 115 30.20 5.36 26.38
CA MET A 115 30.36 5.52 27.83
C MET A 115 31.23 4.42 28.45
N ALA A 116 31.07 3.16 28.01
CA ALA A 116 31.89 2.06 28.48
C ALA A 116 33.37 2.20 28.07
N GLN A 117 33.65 2.70 26.86
CA GLN A 117 35.01 2.99 26.40
C GLN A 117 35.66 4.14 27.16
N GLU A 118 34.89 5.19 27.51
CA GLU A 118 35.37 6.30 28.31
C GLU A 118 35.68 5.89 29.74
N ALA A 119 34.81 5.08 30.37
CA ALA A 119 35.02 4.58 31.73
C ALA A 119 36.20 3.60 31.86
N ALA A 120 36.64 2.99 30.74
CA ALA A 120 37.78 2.09 30.69
C ALA A 120 39.13 2.80 30.43
N ARG A 121 39.13 4.13 30.24
CA ARG A 121 40.33 4.97 30.12
C ARG A 121 40.73 5.55 31.47
#